data_AF-A0A7N2L4L3-F1
#
_entry.id   AF-A0A7N2L4L3-F1
#
_cell.length_a   1.000
_cell.length_b   1.000
_cell.length_c   1.000
_cell.angle_alpha   90.00
_cell.angle_beta   90.00
_cell.angle_gamma   90.00
#
_symmetry.space_group_name_H-M   'P 1'
#
loop_
_entity.id
_entity.type
_entity.pdbx_description
1 polymer ?
#
loop_
_entity_poly.entity_id
_entity_poly.type
_entity_poly.pdbx_seq_one_letter_code
_entity_poly.pdbx_strand_id
1 'polypeptide(L)'
;MGSKTSSSTRAKPFIFFLLFLSSSLFFTVLTFRPKPNLINTHGLQHQAKISNGFNLIPKEFKGKNVKVGLVNIVGDRIEATYRLLGLSESKTETVKVRFDHVSKDLTWRDFFPEWIDEDEKWASPKCPEIPLPRKEDYEDLDVVIARTPCDKVKENKGIRDVFRLQVNLVVANLVVRNGWLSPDVNRTVYAVFIGSCEPMVEIFRCDDLVMHRGDLWVYKPELRRLKQKVLMPFGSCQLAPSYAQTVMAYEKRNDRREMMWSKFSYNIIEF
;
A
#
# COMPACT_ATOMS: atom_id res chain seq x y z
N MET A 1 -35.73 -96.61 -1.04
CA MET A 1 -34.39 -96.08 -1.37
C MET A 1 -34.61 -94.66 -1.92
N GLY A 2 -34.21 -93.54 -1.33
CA GLY A 2 -33.21 -93.25 -0.32
C GLY A 2 -31.95 -92.64 -0.94
N SER A 3 -31.95 -91.33 -1.24
CA SER A 3 -30.73 -90.49 -1.17
C SER A 3 -31.08 -88.99 -1.20
N LYS A 4 -30.74 -88.29 -0.11
CA LYS A 4 -30.68 -86.83 0.03
C LYS A 4 -29.25 -86.34 -0.29
N THR A 5 -29.12 -85.13 -0.84
CA THR A 5 -27.98 -84.19 -0.73
C THR A 5 -28.56 -82.78 -1.00
N SER A 6 -28.70 -81.80 -0.08
CA SER A 6 -27.73 -81.01 0.71
C SER A 6 -26.58 -80.48 -0.17
N SER A 7 -26.20 -79.20 -0.28
CA SER A 7 -26.21 -77.98 0.55
C SER A 7 -26.00 -76.76 -0.41
N SER A 8 -26.00 -75.46 -0.09
CA SER A 8 -25.26 -74.76 0.97
C SER A 8 -25.69 -73.28 1.02
N THR A 9 -26.12 -72.84 2.19
CA THR A 9 -26.42 -71.45 2.57
C THR A 9 -25.11 -70.66 2.78
N ARG A 10 -24.63 -69.91 1.78
CA ARG A 10 -23.36 -69.15 1.87
C ARG A 10 -23.48 -67.63 1.68
N ALA A 11 -24.68 -67.05 1.77
CA ALA A 11 -24.87 -65.61 1.56
C ALA A 11 -24.72 -64.75 2.83
N LYS A 12 -24.78 -65.36 4.02
CA LYS A 12 -24.79 -64.61 5.29
C LYS A 12 -23.46 -63.93 5.68
N PRO A 13 -22.26 -64.54 5.55
CA PRO A 13 -21.03 -63.91 6.00
C PRO A 13 -20.58 -62.75 5.09
N PHE A 14 -20.97 -62.78 3.82
CA PHE A 14 -20.58 -61.73 2.86
C PHE A 14 -21.29 -60.40 3.13
N ILE A 15 -22.56 -60.45 3.54
CA ILE A 15 -23.35 -59.25 3.87
C ILE A 15 -22.79 -58.58 5.14
N PHE A 16 -22.43 -59.36 6.16
CA PHE A 16 -21.80 -58.81 7.37
C PHE A 16 -20.44 -58.17 7.07
N PHE A 17 -19.66 -58.76 6.15
CA PHE A 17 -18.38 -58.18 5.74
C PHE A 17 -18.55 -56.83 5.01
N LEU A 18 -19.55 -56.70 4.14
CA LEU A 18 -19.86 -55.44 3.45
C LEU A 18 -20.35 -54.35 4.42
N LEU A 19 -21.15 -54.71 5.43
CA LEU A 19 -21.60 -53.78 6.47
C LEU A 19 -20.44 -53.33 7.38
N PHE A 20 -19.50 -54.22 7.70
CA PHE A 20 -18.30 -53.86 8.45
C PHE A 20 -17.39 -52.94 7.64
N LEU A 21 -17.22 -53.19 6.33
CA LEU A 21 -16.43 -52.33 5.45
C LEU A 21 -17.03 -50.93 5.32
N SER A 22 -18.36 -50.84 5.16
CA SER A 22 -19.05 -49.54 5.04
C SER A 22 -19.00 -48.75 6.35
N SER A 23 -19.17 -49.41 7.50
CA SER A 23 -19.05 -48.78 8.80
C SER A 23 -17.63 -48.31 9.07
N SER A 24 -16.61 -49.11 8.74
CA SER A 24 -15.20 -48.71 8.89
C SER A 24 -14.86 -47.51 8.00
N LEU A 25 -15.33 -47.48 6.75
CA LEU A 25 -15.15 -46.32 5.86
C LEU A 25 -15.85 -45.07 6.41
N PHE A 26 -17.07 -45.22 6.92
CA PHE A 26 -17.81 -44.11 7.51
C PHE A 26 -17.13 -43.56 8.78
N PHE A 27 -16.60 -44.44 9.64
CA PHE A 27 -15.80 -44.04 10.80
C PHE A 27 -14.49 -43.37 10.39
N THR A 28 -13.80 -43.85 9.34
CA THR A 28 -12.60 -43.15 8.83
C THR A 28 -12.94 -41.74 8.38
N VAL A 29 -14.03 -41.54 7.62
CA VAL A 29 -14.50 -40.21 7.17
C VAL A 29 -14.89 -39.31 8.35
N LEU A 30 -15.51 -39.84 9.40
CA LEU A 30 -15.85 -39.08 10.62
C LEU A 30 -14.64 -38.74 11.48
N THR A 31 -13.61 -39.60 11.52
CA THR A 31 -12.34 -39.33 12.21
C THR A 31 -11.40 -38.44 11.42
N PHE A 32 -11.57 -38.38 10.09
CA PHE A 32 -11.06 -37.31 9.25
C PHE A 32 -11.90 -36.04 9.46
N ARG A 33 -11.96 -35.56 10.71
CA ARG A 33 -12.03 -34.11 10.93
C ARG A 33 -10.78 -33.59 10.23
N PRO A 34 -10.89 -32.78 9.15
CA PRO A 34 -9.70 -32.11 8.66
C PRO A 34 -9.16 -31.36 9.87
N LYS A 35 -7.93 -31.69 10.29
CA LYS A 35 -7.20 -30.82 11.20
C LYS A 35 -7.40 -29.43 10.60
N PRO A 36 -7.94 -28.44 11.34
CA PRO A 36 -7.90 -27.10 10.84
C PRO A 36 -6.44 -26.89 10.50
N ASN A 37 -6.16 -26.74 9.21
CA ASN A 37 -4.89 -26.19 8.80
C ASN A 37 -4.70 -24.98 9.71
N LEU A 38 -3.48 -24.79 10.20
CA LEU A 38 -3.09 -23.60 10.90
C LEU A 38 -3.21 -22.43 9.90
N ILE A 39 -4.45 -22.08 9.55
CA ILE A 39 -4.84 -20.98 8.70
C ILE A 39 -4.62 -19.80 9.60
N ASN A 40 -3.51 -19.13 9.33
CA ASN A 40 -3.10 -17.82 9.83
C ASN A 40 -4.18 -17.18 10.71
N THR A 41 -4.04 -17.34 12.02
CA THR A 41 -4.71 -16.48 13.01
C THR A 41 -4.53 -15.01 12.65
N HIS A 42 -3.39 -14.65 12.03
CA HIS A 42 -3.15 -13.36 11.38
C HIS A 42 -4.21 -13.01 10.31
N GLY A 43 -4.53 -13.90 9.37
CA GLY A 43 -5.51 -13.62 8.30
C GLY A 43 -6.92 -13.37 8.85
N LEU A 44 -7.36 -14.18 9.83
CA LEU A 44 -8.66 -14.00 10.49
C LEU A 44 -8.70 -12.72 11.35
N GLN A 45 -7.62 -12.40 12.05
CA GLN A 45 -7.49 -11.14 12.80
C GLN A 45 -7.45 -9.91 11.86
N HIS A 46 -6.74 -9.99 10.74
CA HIS A 46 -6.71 -8.93 9.73
C HIS A 46 -8.09 -8.71 9.11
N GLN A 47 -8.81 -9.78 8.81
CA GLN A 47 -10.16 -9.68 8.22
C GLN A 47 -11.16 -9.08 9.22
N ALA A 48 -11.04 -9.38 10.52
CA ALA A 48 -11.81 -8.74 11.59
C ALA A 48 -11.40 -7.27 11.86
N LYS A 49 -10.11 -6.94 11.73
CA LYS A 49 -9.62 -5.55 11.84
C LYS A 49 -10.16 -4.68 10.69
N ILE A 50 -10.10 -5.22 9.46
CA ILE A 50 -10.67 -4.59 8.28
C ILE A 50 -12.19 -4.45 8.44
N SER A 51 -12.90 -5.49 8.91
CA SER A 51 -14.36 -5.44 9.14
C SER A 51 -14.80 -4.31 10.09
N ASN A 52 -14.01 -4.03 11.13
CA ASN A 52 -14.30 -2.95 12.07
C ASN A 52 -13.90 -1.56 11.54
N GLY A 53 -12.84 -1.48 10.73
CA GLY A 53 -12.38 -0.24 10.10
C GLY A 53 -13.38 0.39 9.12
N PHE A 54 -14.18 -0.43 8.44
CA PHE A 54 -15.14 0.06 7.43
C PHE A 54 -16.14 1.09 7.95
N ASN A 55 -16.65 0.93 9.18
CA ASN A 55 -17.65 1.85 9.75
C ASN A 55 -17.02 3.10 10.37
N LEU A 56 -15.69 3.14 10.51
CA LEU A 56 -14.98 4.25 11.17
C LEU A 56 -14.74 5.40 10.20
N ILE A 57 -14.43 5.11 8.93
CA ILE A 57 -14.07 6.15 7.96
C ILE A 57 -15.23 7.10 7.64
N PRO A 58 -16.45 6.62 7.31
CA PRO A 58 -17.58 7.53 7.09
C PRO A 58 -17.92 8.39 8.31
N LYS A 59 -17.73 7.85 9.53
CA LYS A 59 -17.94 8.61 10.78
C LYS A 59 -16.87 9.66 11.02
N GLU A 60 -15.64 9.44 10.54
CA GLU A 60 -14.52 10.33 10.79
C GLU A 60 -14.63 11.65 10.04
N PHE A 61 -15.22 11.64 8.84
CA PHE A 61 -15.37 12.83 7.99
C PHE A 61 -16.72 13.52 8.14
N LYS A 62 -17.73 12.83 8.69
CA LYS A 62 -19.09 13.38 8.83
C LYS A 62 -19.08 14.72 9.57
N GLY A 63 -19.65 15.75 8.94
CA GLY A 63 -19.77 17.10 9.51
C GLY A 63 -18.46 17.90 9.61
N LYS A 64 -17.35 17.42 9.03
CA LYS A 64 -16.07 18.15 8.98
C LYS A 64 -15.87 18.86 7.64
N ASN A 65 -14.97 19.84 7.63
CA ASN A 65 -14.37 20.32 6.39
C ASN A 65 -13.26 19.34 6.02
N VAL A 66 -13.27 18.84 4.78
CA VAL A 66 -12.29 17.86 4.31
C VAL A 66 -11.69 18.34 3.01
N LYS A 67 -10.36 18.43 2.94
CA LYS A 67 -9.64 18.77 1.71
C LYS A 67 -9.09 17.51 1.05
N VAL A 68 -9.47 17.29 -0.20
CA VAL A 68 -9.19 16.06 -0.95
C VAL A 68 -8.26 16.36 -2.13
N GLY A 69 -7.10 15.69 -2.15
CA GLY A 69 -6.19 15.72 -3.30
C GLY A 69 -6.48 14.59 -4.27
N LEU A 70 -6.76 14.91 -5.54
CA LEU A 70 -7.01 13.91 -6.59
C LEU A 70 -5.76 13.71 -7.46
N VAL A 71 -5.25 12.48 -7.49
CA VAL A 71 -4.03 12.09 -8.22
C VAL A 71 -4.42 11.13 -9.35
N ASN A 72 -4.04 11.43 -10.60
CA ASN A 72 -4.27 10.56 -11.76
C ASN A 72 -5.76 10.17 -11.98
N ILE A 73 -6.71 11.03 -11.59
CA ILE A 73 -8.15 10.77 -11.80
C ILE A 73 -8.63 11.51 -13.05
N VAL A 74 -9.13 10.75 -14.02
CA VAL A 74 -9.73 11.26 -15.26
C VAL A 74 -11.24 11.05 -15.22
N GLY A 75 -12.00 12.12 -15.49
CA GLY A 75 -13.46 12.10 -15.53
C GLY A 75 -14.16 12.34 -14.19
N ASP A 76 -15.43 11.96 -14.14
CA ASP A 76 -16.44 12.30 -13.13
C ASP A 76 -16.76 11.14 -12.14
N ARG A 77 -16.11 9.98 -12.26
CA ARG A 77 -16.43 8.76 -11.49
C ARG A 77 -15.99 8.78 -10.01
N ILE A 78 -15.74 9.95 -9.42
CA ILE A 78 -15.29 10.06 -8.03
C ILE A 78 -16.43 10.03 -7.01
N GLU A 79 -17.66 10.30 -7.45
CA GLU A 79 -18.84 10.41 -6.57
C GLU A 79 -19.11 9.14 -5.77
N ALA A 80 -19.03 7.96 -6.41
CA ALA A 80 -19.20 6.68 -5.73
C ALA A 80 -18.15 6.49 -4.61
N THR A 81 -16.92 6.96 -4.85
CA THR A 81 -15.85 6.91 -3.84
C THR A 81 -16.16 7.86 -2.68
N TYR A 82 -16.62 9.08 -2.96
CA TYR A 82 -16.99 10.04 -1.92
C TYR A 82 -18.11 9.49 -1.03
N ARG A 83 -19.11 8.85 -1.64
CA ARG A 83 -20.22 8.23 -0.91
C ARG A 83 -19.75 7.09 -0.01
N LEU A 84 -18.83 6.25 -0.50
CA LEU A 84 -18.24 5.16 0.29
C LEU A 84 -17.38 5.64 1.45
N LEU A 85 -16.71 6.79 1.29
CA LEU A 85 -15.88 7.40 2.33
C LEU A 85 -16.69 8.29 3.31
N GLY A 86 -18.00 8.48 3.08
CA GLY A 86 -18.82 9.42 3.86
C GLY A 86 -18.53 10.90 3.57
N LEU A 87 -17.76 11.19 2.51
CA LEU A 87 -17.40 12.55 2.10
C LEU A 87 -18.56 13.33 1.45
N SER A 88 -19.61 12.64 1.04
CA SER A 88 -20.84 13.27 0.53
C SER A 88 -21.62 14.01 1.63
N GLU A 89 -21.40 13.66 2.90
CA GLU A 89 -22.03 14.31 4.07
C GLU A 89 -21.11 15.36 4.71
N SER A 90 -19.94 15.64 4.12
CA SER A 90 -18.96 16.61 4.60
C SER A 90 -18.82 17.79 3.64
N LYS A 91 -18.33 18.93 4.14
CA LYS A 91 -17.96 20.06 3.28
C LYS A 91 -16.61 19.75 2.65
N THR A 92 -16.64 19.25 1.42
CA THR A 92 -15.44 18.71 0.76
C THR A 92 -14.87 19.70 -0.26
N GLU A 93 -13.65 20.16 -0.03
CA GLU A 93 -12.86 20.91 -1.02
C GLU A 93 -11.99 19.93 -1.81
N THR A 94 -11.97 20.03 -3.14
CA THR A 94 -11.24 19.09 -3.99
C THR A 94 -10.19 19.81 -4.82
N VAL A 95 -8.94 19.36 -4.73
CA VAL A 95 -7.80 19.88 -5.47
C VAL A 95 -7.27 18.81 -6.41
N LYS A 96 -7.11 19.14 -7.69
CA LYS A 96 -6.48 18.24 -8.66
C LYS A 96 -4.97 18.36 -8.56
N VAL A 97 -4.30 17.27 -8.21
CA VAL A 97 -2.84 17.21 -8.14
C VAL A 97 -2.29 17.03 -9.55
N ARG A 98 -1.58 18.05 -10.02
CA ARG A 98 -0.87 18.07 -11.30
C ARG A 98 0.60 17.72 -11.08
N PHE A 99 1.11 16.83 -11.90
CA PHE A 99 2.52 16.42 -11.95
C PHE A 99 2.84 15.93 -13.36
N ASP A 100 4.09 16.10 -13.79
CA ASP A 100 4.55 15.60 -15.08
C ASP A 100 4.67 14.08 -15.05
N HIS A 101 4.28 13.40 -16.12
CA HIS A 101 4.44 11.96 -16.19
C HIS A 101 5.91 11.61 -16.44
N VAL A 102 6.38 10.53 -15.82
CA VAL A 102 7.65 9.92 -16.15
C VAL A 102 7.72 9.62 -17.65
N SER A 103 8.87 9.86 -18.28
CA SER A 103 9.02 9.62 -19.72
C SER A 103 8.67 8.18 -20.04
N LYS A 104 7.92 7.99 -21.14
CA LYS A 104 7.54 6.66 -21.64
C LYS A 104 8.74 5.84 -22.12
N ASP A 105 9.86 6.51 -22.39
CA ASP A 105 11.11 5.89 -22.83
C ASP A 105 11.88 5.26 -21.66
N LEU A 106 11.55 5.65 -20.42
CA LEU A 106 12.14 5.07 -19.23
C LEU A 106 11.43 3.78 -18.85
N THR A 107 12.24 2.77 -18.54
CA THR A 107 11.83 1.43 -18.16
C THR A 107 12.17 1.14 -16.72
N TRP A 108 11.62 0.04 -16.18
CA TRP A 108 11.94 -0.39 -14.83
C TRP A 108 13.44 -0.60 -14.60
N ARG A 109 14.18 -1.06 -15.63
CA ARG A 109 15.63 -1.34 -15.53
C ARG A 109 16.48 -0.08 -15.39
N ASP A 110 15.97 1.07 -15.85
CA ASP A 110 16.69 2.34 -15.72
C ASP A 110 16.71 2.83 -14.26
N PHE A 111 15.70 2.46 -13.48
CA PHE A 111 15.63 2.74 -12.04
C PHE A 111 16.18 1.58 -11.20
N PHE A 112 15.96 0.34 -11.64
CA PHE A 112 16.34 -0.87 -10.94
C PHE A 112 17.26 -1.76 -11.82
N PRO A 113 18.50 -1.31 -12.10
CA PRO A 113 19.48 -2.11 -12.81
C PRO A 113 19.92 -3.31 -11.95
N GLU A 114 20.42 -4.34 -12.63
CA GLU A 114 20.95 -5.55 -11.97
C GLU A 114 22.28 -5.29 -11.25
N TRP A 115 23.06 -4.33 -11.73
CA TRP A 115 24.34 -3.95 -11.15
C TRP A 115 24.58 -2.45 -11.31
N ILE A 116 25.22 -1.85 -10.30
CA ILE A 116 25.77 -0.49 -10.34
C ILE A 116 27.20 -0.50 -9.83
N ASP A 117 27.98 0.45 -10.30
CA ASP A 117 29.33 0.70 -9.81
C ASP A 117 29.26 1.51 -8.51
N GLU A 118 29.14 0.81 -7.38
CA GLU A 118 28.94 1.45 -6.08
C GLU A 118 30.13 2.34 -5.66
N ASP A 119 31.33 1.99 -6.11
CA ASP A 119 32.58 2.71 -5.82
C ASP A 119 32.84 3.86 -6.80
N GLU A 120 31.97 4.07 -7.80
CA GLU A 120 32.15 5.01 -8.92
C GLU A 120 33.53 4.92 -9.60
N LYS A 121 34.15 3.74 -9.56
CA LYS A 121 35.52 3.51 -10.04
C LYS A 121 35.63 3.59 -11.57
N TRP A 122 34.56 3.28 -12.25
CA TRP A 122 34.44 3.14 -13.71
C TRP A 122 33.44 4.14 -14.28
N ALA A 123 32.31 4.35 -13.62
CA ALA A 123 31.33 5.36 -14.03
C ALA A 123 30.40 5.74 -12.87
N SER A 124 30.06 7.03 -12.75
CA SER A 124 29.00 7.45 -11.84
C SER A 124 27.64 6.89 -12.31
N PRO A 125 26.83 6.32 -11.40
CA PRO A 125 25.55 5.76 -11.76
C PRO A 125 24.60 6.85 -12.26
N LYS A 126 23.97 6.61 -13.41
CA LYS A 126 22.95 7.50 -13.98
C LYS A 126 21.58 7.06 -13.50
N CYS A 127 20.95 7.87 -12.66
CA CYS A 127 19.56 7.69 -12.28
C CYS A 127 18.66 8.75 -12.90
N PRO A 128 17.63 8.33 -13.65
CA PRO A 128 16.58 9.25 -14.04
C PRO A 128 15.82 9.75 -12.81
N GLU A 129 15.38 11.00 -12.84
CA GLU A 129 14.47 11.52 -11.83
C GLU A 129 13.02 11.13 -12.15
N ILE A 130 12.25 10.79 -11.12
CA ILE A 130 10.80 10.62 -11.24
C ILE A 130 10.16 11.97 -10.89
N PRO A 131 9.44 12.61 -11.83
CA PRO A 131 8.79 13.88 -11.54
C PRO A 131 7.75 13.73 -10.44
N LEU A 132 7.79 14.63 -9.46
CA LEU A 132 6.83 14.73 -8.36
C LEU A 132 6.16 16.11 -8.39
N PRO A 133 4.93 16.26 -7.88
CA PRO A 133 4.31 17.57 -7.77
C PRO A 133 5.15 18.49 -6.88
N ARG A 134 5.05 19.80 -7.16
CA ARG A 134 5.62 20.83 -6.28
C ARG A 134 4.93 20.76 -4.93
N LYS A 135 5.72 20.91 -3.87
CA LYS A 135 5.28 20.57 -2.51
C LYS A 135 4.40 21.68 -1.93
N GLU A 136 4.63 22.90 -2.38
CA GLU A 136 4.03 24.14 -1.90
C GLU A 136 2.61 24.34 -2.46
N ASP A 137 2.25 23.62 -3.53
CA ASP A 137 0.96 23.79 -4.21
C ASP A 137 -0.19 23.00 -3.53
N TYR A 138 0.14 22.07 -2.63
CA TYR A 138 -0.81 21.06 -2.11
C TYR A 138 -0.70 20.88 -0.59
N GLU A 139 -1.14 21.91 0.14
CA GLU A 139 -1.17 21.94 1.60
C GLU A 139 -2.55 21.60 2.19
N ASP A 140 -2.56 21.21 3.46
CA ASP A 140 -3.73 20.87 4.27
C ASP A 140 -4.66 19.77 3.72
N LEU A 141 -4.13 18.81 2.95
CA LEU A 141 -4.91 17.66 2.45
C LEU A 141 -5.22 16.66 3.57
N ASP A 142 -6.48 16.28 3.75
CA ASP A 142 -6.91 15.25 4.70
C ASP A 142 -6.98 13.86 4.06
N VAL A 143 -7.27 13.82 2.76
CA VAL A 143 -7.39 12.59 1.98
C VAL A 143 -6.70 12.79 0.64
N VAL A 144 -5.87 11.83 0.25
CA VAL A 144 -5.27 11.76 -1.09
C VAL A 144 -5.87 10.56 -1.80
N ILE A 145 -6.64 10.82 -2.86
CA ILE A 145 -7.29 9.77 -3.66
C ILE A 145 -6.55 9.66 -4.99
N ALA A 146 -6.08 8.47 -5.30
CA ALA A 146 -5.42 8.17 -6.54
C ALA A 146 -6.13 7.07 -7.33
N ARG A 147 -6.12 7.19 -8.65
CA ARG A 147 -6.42 6.04 -9.51
C ARG A 147 -5.13 5.28 -9.77
N THR A 148 -5.07 4.01 -9.39
CA THR A 148 -3.90 3.17 -9.65
C THR A 148 -3.84 2.86 -11.14
N PRO A 149 -2.74 3.19 -11.85
CA PRO A 149 -2.56 2.78 -13.23
C PRO A 149 -2.55 1.25 -13.35
N CYS A 150 -3.37 0.73 -14.28
CA CYS A 150 -3.55 -0.69 -14.53
C CYS A 150 -3.76 -0.92 -16.03
N ASP A 151 -2.73 -1.34 -16.74
CA ASP A 151 -2.90 -1.86 -18.11
C ASP A 151 -3.03 -3.38 -18.04
N LYS A 152 -4.27 -3.90 -18.01
CA LYS A 152 -4.54 -5.34 -18.09
C LYS A 152 -3.98 -5.99 -19.37
N VAL A 153 -3.83 -5.20 -20.43
CA VAL A 153 -3.22 -5.66 -21.70
C VAL A 153 -1.70 -5.85 -21.58
N LYS A 154 -1.06 -5.22 -20.57
CA LYS A 154 0.38 -5.31 -20.29
C LYS A 154 0.64 -6.06 -18.99
N GLU A 155 -0.13 -7.11 -18.69
CA GLU A 155 0.09 -7.98 -17.52
C GLU A 155 1.55 -8.48 -17.40
N ASN A 156 2.29 -8.53 -18.52
CA ASN A 156 3.73 -8.80 -18.56
C ASN A 156 4.62 -7.77 -17.83
N LYS A 157 4.14 -6.55 -17.58
CA LYS A 157 4.86 -5.53 -16.80
C LYS A 157 4.67 -5.72 -15.29
N GLY A 158 3.59 -6.39 -14.85
CA GLY A 158 3.38 -6.80 -13.45
C GLY A 158 3.73 -5.72 -12.42
N ILE A 159 4.58 -6.09 -11.45
CA ILE A 159 5.08 -5.19 -10.39
C ILE A 159 5.97 -4.06 -10.94
N ARG A 160 6.53 -4.25 -12.13
CA ARG A 160 7.56 -3.44 -12.77
C ARG A 160 6.99 -2.33 -13.66
N ASP A 161 5.95 -1.65 -13.20
CA ASP A 161 5.35 -0.50 -13.88
C ASP A 161 5.86 0.81 -13.25
N VAL A 162 6.62 1.58 -14.04
CA VAL A 162 7.22 2.86 -13.63
C VAL A 162 6.17 3.94 -13.38
N PHE A 163 5.10 4.00 -14.18
CA PHE A 163 4.04 4.99 -13.97
C PHE A 163 3.21 4.64 -12.73
N ARG A 164 2.96 3.35 -12.50
CA ARG A 164 2.35 2.87 -11.26
C ARG A 164 3.22 3.23 -10.05
N LEU A 165 4.54 3.06 -10.14
CA LEU A 165 5.49 3.52 -9.13
C LEU A 165 5.35 5.02 -8.89
N GLN A 166 5.43 5.83 -9.94
CA GLN A 166 5.30 7.28 -9.85
C GLN A 166 4.01 7.70 -9.11
N VAL A 167 2.85 7.16 -9.48
CA VAL A 167 1.58 7.50 -8.79
C VAL A 167 1.63 7.16 -7.30
N ASN A 168 2.16 5.98 -6.93
CA ASN A 168 2.31 5.60 -5.53
C ASN A 168 3.27 6.54 -4.78
N LEU A 169 4.37 6.97 -5.42
CA LEU A 169 5.31 7.93 -4.85
C LEU A 169 4.71 9.32 -4.65
N VAL A 170 3.91 9.79 -5.60
CA VAL A 170 3.18 11.06 -5.50
C VAL A 170 2.25 11.02 -4.29
N VAL A 171 1.44 9.97 -4.16
CA VAL A 171 0.52 9.80 -3.02
C VAL A 171 1.30 9.76 -1.70
N ALA A 172 2.36 8.95 -1.62
CA ALA A 172 3.14 8.81 -0.40
C ALA A 172 3.78 10.14 0.03
N ASN A 173 4.35 10.90 -0.91
CA ASN A 173 4.93 12.21 -0.63
C ASN A 173 3.86 13.20 -0.12
N LEU A 174 2.69 13.26 -0.76
CA LEU A 174 1.61 14.15 -0.35
C LEU A 174 1.10 13.80 1.05
N VAL A 175 0.90 12.50 1.34
CA VAL A 175 0.46 12.01 2.65
C VAL A 175 1.45 12.37 3.74
N VAL A 176 2.74 12.10 3.53
CA VAL A 176 3.80 12.42 4.50
C VAL A 176 3.89 13.92 4.76
N ARG A 177 3.78 14.74 3.71
CA ARG A 177 3.86 16.20 3.83
C ARG A 177 2.68 16.76 4.59
N ASN A 178 1.48 16.38 4.19
CA ASN A 178 0.26 16.90 4.78
C ASN A 178 0.03 16.35 6.19
N GLY A 179 0.56 15.17 6.50
CA GLY A 179 0.45 14.57 7.83
C GLY A 179 1.38 15.15 8.89
N TRP A 180 2.38 15.98 8.52
CA TRP A 180 3.40 16.45 9.45
C TRP A 180 3.21 17.96 9.74
N LEU A 181 2.76 18.30 10.95
CA LEU A 181 2.56 19.70 11.35
C LEU A 181 3.81 20.29 12.00
N SER A 182 4.48 19.51 12.85
CA SER A 182 5.76 19.86 13.49
C SER A 182 6.57 18.58 13.75
N PRO A 183 7.86 18.64 14.10
CA PRO A 183 8.71 17.45 14.28
C PRO A 183 8.06 16.34 15.13
N ASP A 184 7.30 16.72 16.17
CA ASP A 184 6.67 15.81 17.11
C ASP A 184 5.15 15.68 16.95
N VAL A 185 4.51 16.55 16.15
CA VAL A 185 3.05 16.57 15.97
C VAL A 185 2.70 16.13 14.56
N ASN A 186 1.95 15.04 14.48
CA ASN A 186 1.39 14.53 13.24
C ASN A 186 -0.14 14.51 13.27
N ARG A 187 -0.74 14.62 12.09
CA ARG A 187 -2.18 14.43 11.87
C ARG A 187 -2.42 13.28 10.92
N THR A 188 -3.58 12.65 11.00
CA THR A 188 -3.91 11.54 10.10
C THR A 188 -4.23 12.09 8.71
N VAL A 189 -3.61 11.52 7.68
CA VAL A 189 -3.95 11.75 6.28
C VAL A 189 -4.18 10.39 5.62
N TYR A 190 -5.33 10.23 4.99
CA TYR A 190 -5.71 8.96 4.37
C TYR A 190 -5.19 8.85 2.94
N ALA A 191 -4.66 7.68 2.60
CA ALA A 191 -4.31 7.34 1.23
C ALA A 191 -5.37 6.39 0.66
N VAL A 192 -6.02 6.80 -0.42
CA VAL A 192 -7.11 6.05 -1.04
C VAL A 192 -6.72 5.71 -2.48
N PHE A 193 -6.86 4.46 -2.86
CA PHE A 193 -6.58 4.00 -4.21
C PHE A 193 -7.83 3.40 -4.84
N ILE A 194 -8.08 3.80 -6.09
CA ILE A 194 -9.18 3.31 -6.91
C ILE A 194 -8.60 2.53 -8.08
N GLY A 195 -9.04 1.29 -8.25
CA GLY A 195 -8.71 0.45 -9.40
C GLY A 195 -8.57 -1.02 -9.03
N SER A 196 -8.52 -1.86 -10.06
CA SER A 196 -8.40 -3.30 -9.89
C SER A 196 -7.00 -3.77 -9.47
N CYS A 197 -5.97 -2.92 -9.60
CA CYS A 197 -4.63 -3.25 -9.09
C CYS A 197 -4.44 -2.72 -7.69
N GLU A 198 -3.81 -3.54 -6.87
CA GLU A 198 -3.33 -3.14 -5.56
C GLU A 198 -2.27 -2.03 -5.69
N PRO A 199 -2.26 -1.07 -4.74
CA PRO A 199 -1.13 -0.16 -4.54
C PRO A 199 0.17 -0.94 -4.29
N MET A 200 1.31 -0.26 -4.45
CA MET A 200 2.60 -0.92 -4.19
C MET A 200 2.77 -1.19 -2.69
N VAL A 201 2.70 -2.46 -2.30
CA VAL A 201 2.76 -2.92 -0.91
C VAL A 201 4.07 -2.58 -0.21
N GLU A 202 5.14 -2.36 -0.99
CA GLU A 202 6.44 -1.89 -0.52
C GLU A 202 6.39 -0.47 0.05
N ILE A 203 5.40 0.33 -0.41
CA ILE A 203 5.13 1.69 0.03
C ILE A 203 3.93 1.71 1.00
N PHE A 204 2.81 1.08 0.62
CA PHE A 204 1.57 1.03 1.38
C PHE A 204 1.33 -0.36 1.96
N ARG A 205 1.70 -0.53 3.22
CA ARG A 205 1.69 -1.84 3.88
C ARG A 205 0.27 -2.31 4.18
N CYS A 206 0.08 -3.63 4.18
CA CYS A 206 -1.19 -4.26 4.58
C CYS A 206 -1.57 -3.96 6.05
N ASP A 207 -0.60 -3.67 6.91
CA ASP A 207 -0.83 -3.31 8.32
C ASP A 207 -1.63 -2.00 8.47
N ASP A 208 -1.44 -1.10 7.51
CA ASP A 208 -2.02 0.24 7.44
C ASP A 208 -3.34 0.25 6.66
N LEU A 209 -3.70 -0.87 6.01
CA LEU A 209 -4.97 -1.03 5.29
C LEU A 209 -6.12 -1.08 6.29
N VAL A 210 -7.06 -0.15 6.15
CA VAL A 210 -8.21 0.01 7.06
C VAL A 210 -9.54 -0.32 6.41
N MET A 211 -9.62 -0.25 5.07
CA MET A 211 -10.80 -0.63 4.31
C MET A 211 -10.40 -1.10 2.91
N HIS A 212 -10.99 -2.21 2.45
CA HIS A 212 -10.90 -2.67 1.07
C HIS A 212 -12.28 -3.13 0.59
N ARG A 213 -12.84 -2.47 -0.44
CA ARG A 213 -14.17 -2.77 -1.00
C ARG A 213 -14.15 -2.70 -2.52
N GLY A 214 -14.20 -3.87 -3.17
CA GLY A 214 -14.16 -3.95 -4.63
C GLY A 214 -12.84 -3.37 -5.14
N ASP A 215 -12.90 -2.30 -5.92
CA ASP A 215 -11.72 -1.60 -6.44
C ASP A 215 -11.24 -0.44 -5.55
N LEU A 216 -11.76 -0.30 -4.31
CA LEU A 216 -11.42 0.78 -3.39
C LEU A 216 -10.55 0.28 -2.24
N TRP A 217 -9.34 0.82 -2.13
CA TRP A 217 -8.39 0.53 -1.05
C TRP A 217 -8.16 1.79 -0.23
N VAL A 218 -8.24 1.70 1.09
CA VAL A 218 -8.05 2.83 2.00
C VAL A 218 -7.03 2.48 3.06
N TYR A 219 -5.99 3.28 3.13
CA TYR A 219 -4.90 3.15 4.08
C TYR A 219 -4.92 4.31 5.05
N LYS A 220 -4.55 4.01 6.29
CA LYS A 220 -4.17 4.96 7.34
C LYS A 220 -2.67 4.77 7.63
N PRO A 221 -1.77 5.37 6.84
CA PRO A 221 -0.35 5.08 6.94
C PRO A 221 0.26 5.59 8.24
N GLU A 222 1.20 4.84 8.79
CA GLU A 222 2.07 5.35 9.86
C GLU A 222 3.12 6.29 9.26
N LEU A 223 3.03 7.57 9.61
CA LEU A 223 3.76 8.64 8.93
C LEU A 223 5.28 8.55 9.13
N ARG A 224 5.79 8.11 10.29
CA ARG A 224 7.24 8.02 10.52
C ARG A 224 7.87 6.99 9.58
N ARG A 225 7.24 5.84 9.42
CA ARG A 225 7.66 4.75 8.52
C ARG A 225 7.48 5.13 7.06
N LEU A 226 6.34 5.72 6.70
CA LEU A 226 6.12 6.19 5.33
C LEU A 226 7.13 7.30 4.96
N LYS A 227 7.46 8.18 5.91
CA LYS A 227 8.49 9.21 5.74
C LYS A 227 9.86 8.61 5.47
N GLN A 228 10.26 7.58 6.22
CA GLN A 228 11.51 6.86 5.96
C GLN A 228 11.51 6.29 4.54
N LYS A 229 10.40 5.71 4.08
CA LYS A 229 10.29 5.20 2.70
C LYS A 229 10.45 6.28 1.64
N VAL A 230 9.84 7.46 1.82
CA VAL A 230 9.93 8.56 0.83
C VAL A 230 11.22 9.37 0.87
N LEU A 231 12.03 9.22 1.91
CA LEU A 231 13.35 9.85 2.00
C LEU A 231 14.46 8.98 1.40
N MET A 232 14.23 7.67 1.26
CA MET A 232 15.19 6.78 0.60
C MET A 232 15.16 7.00 -0.91
N PRO A 233 16.29 6.88 -1.61
CA PRO A 233 16.30 6.86 -3.06
C PRO A 233 15.40 5.76 -3.61
N PHE A 234 14.73 6.08 -4.71
CA PHE A 234 13.84 5.16 -5.39
C PHE A 234 14.54 4.58 -6.60
N GLY A 235 14.82 3.28 -6.54
CA GLY A 235 15.65 2.61 -7.54
C GLY A 235 16.92 2.03 -6.92
N SER A 236 17.39 0.90 -7.44
CA SER A 236 18.74 0.41 -7.11
C SER A 236 19.83 1.19 -7.83
N CYS A 237 19.48 2.04 -8.81
CA CYS A 237 20.46 2.84 -9.52
C CYS A 237 21.11 3.92 -8.61
N GLN A 238 20.40 4.36 -7.56
CA GLN A 238 20.83 5.48 -6.71
C GLN A 238 21.24 4.95 -5.34
N LEU A 239 22.49 5.17 -4.97
CA LEU A 239 22.96 4.85 -3.63
C LEU A 239 22.30 5.77 -2.60
N ALA A 240 21.93 5.18 -1.46
CA ALA A 240 21.55 5.97 -0.30
C ALA A 240 22.74 6.88 0.08
N PRO A 241 22.52 8.19 0.27
CA PRO A 241 23.60 9.08 0.70
C PRO A 241 24.21 8.52 1.98
N SER A 242 25.54 8.47 2.04
CA SER A 242 26.21 7.91 3.22
C SER A 242 25.82 8.72 4.46
N TYR A 243 25.75 8.05 5.61
CA TYR A 243 25.41 8.70 6.88
C TYR A 243 26.28 9.94 7.13
N ALA A 244 27.58 9.86 6.78
CA ALA A 244 28.53 10.97 6.86
C ALA A 244 28.15 12.18 5.97
N GLN A 245 27.68 11.95 4.73
CA GLN A 245 27.21 13.04 3.86
C GLN A 245 25.95 13.72 4.41
N THR A 246 25.08 12.94 5.05
CA THR A 246 23.84 13.47 5.66
C THR A 246 24.16 14.34 6.88
N VAL A 247 25.12 13.93 7.72
CA VAL A 247 25.61 14.73 8.86
C VAL A 247 26.26 16.02 8.37
N MET A 248 27.16 15.96 7.39
CA MET A 248 27.81 17.15 6.82
C MET A 248 26.82 18.12 6.16
N ALA A 249 25.77 17.62 5.51
CA ALA A 249 24.71 18.45 4.94
C ALA A 249 23.81 19.08 6.02
N TYR A 250 23.59 18.37 7.13
CA TYR A 250 22.85 18.88 8.28
C TYR A 250 23.64 19.98 9.01
N GLU A 251 24.94 19.77 9.25
CA GLU A 251 25.86 20.75 9.80
C GLU A 251 25.94 22.00 8.90
N LYS A 252 26.17 21.84 7.59
CA LYS A 252 26.17 22.97 6.64
C LYS A 252 24.83 23.71 6.56
N ARG A 253 23.70 23.05 6.87
CA ARG A 253 22.38 23.68 6.90
C ARG A 253 22.14 24.39 8.23
N ASN A 254 22.67 23.88 9.34
CA ASN A 254 22.60 24.53 10.64
C ASN A 254 23.52 25.76 10.70
N ASP A 255 24.74 25.63 10.17
CA ASP A 255 25.71 26.71 10.04
C ASP A 255 25.17 27.85 9.14
N ARG A 256 24.52 27.52 8.00
CA ARG A 256 23.83 28.52 7.18
C ARG A 256 22.63 29.18 7.86
N ARG A 257 21.92 28.49 8.76
CA ARG A 257 20.85 29.11 9.54
C ARG A 257 21.45 30.06 10.57
N GLU A 258 22.46 29.65 11.33
CA GLU A 258 23.14 30.51 12.31
C GLU A 258 23.73 31.77 11.65
N MET A 259 24.33 31.63 10.47
CA MET A 259 24.81 32.78 9.67
C MET A 259 23.67 33.69 9.21
N MET A 260 22.51 33.14 8.86
CA MET A 260 21.32 33.91 8.46
C MET A 260 20.70 34.66 9.65
N TRP A 261 20.66 34.04 10.84
CA TRP A 261 20.21 34.67 12.09
C TRP A 261 21.17 35.78 12.55
N SER A 262 22.48 35.57 12.46
CA SER A 262 23.49 36.61 12.74
C SER A 262 23.31 37.81 11.83
N LYS A 263 23.12 37.59 10.52
CA LYS A 263 22.92 38.66 9.54
C LYS A 263 21.59 39.41 9.74
N PHE A 264 20.56 38.73 10.24
CA PHE A 264 19.29 39.35 10.62
C PHE A 264 19.42 40.19 11.91
N SER A 265 20.16 39.70 12.91
CA SER A 265 20.43 40.44 14.14
C SER A 265 21.28 41.69 13.90
N TYR A 266 22.25 41.66 12.98
CA TYR A 266 23.05 42.85 12.64
C TYR A 266 22.22 43.94 11.94
N ASN A 267 21.20 43.58 11.16
CA ASN A 267 20.32 44.54 10.49
C ASN A 267 19.19 45.11 11.38
N ILE A 268 19.06 44.66 12.63
CA ILE A 268 18.09 45.18 13.60
C ILE A 268 18.74 46.20 14.58
N ILE A 269 20.07 46.36 14.53
CA ILE A 269 20.82 47.25 15.44
C ILE A 269 21.20 48.60 14.78
N GLU A 270 20.93 48.80 13.48
CA GLU A 270 21.06 50.10 12.81
C GLU A 270 19.70 50.68 12.39
N PHE A 271 18.84 51.01 13.37
CA PHE A 271 17.81 52.05 13.28
C PHE A 271 17.42 52.56 14.67
#